data_AF-A0A2V6H757-F1
#
_entry.id   AF-A0A2V6H757-F1
#
_cell.length_a   1.000
_cell.length_b   1.000
_cell.length_c   1.000
_cell.angle_alpha   90.00
_cell.angle_beta   90.00
_cell.angle_gamma   90.00
#
_symmetry.space_group_name_H-M   'P 1'
#
loop_
_entity.id
_entity.type
_entity.pdbx_description
1 polymer ?
#
loop_
_entity_poly.entity_id
_entity_poly.type
_entity_poly.pdbx_seq_one_letter_code
_entity_poly.pdbx_strand_id
1 'polypeptide(L)' 'MRINILGSAAGGGLPQWNCACVNCVAARAGKIEQTQSGIAISSDSDDFQNWWLIN' A
#
# COMPACT_ATOMS: atom_id res chain seq x y z
N MET A 1 19.34 -2.71 6.40
CA MET A 1 18.34 -1.87 5.69
C MET A 1 17.19 -2.75 5.23
N ARG A 2 15.97 -2.33 5.52
CA ARG A 2 14.72 -3.01 5.14
C ARG A 2 13.72 -1.99 4.60
N ILE A 3 12.97 -2.38 3.57
CA ILE A 3 11.89 -1.59 2.99
C ILE A 3 10.61 -2.40 3.13
N ASN A 4 9.57 -1.81 3.71
CA ASN A 4 8.24 -2.39 3.85
C ASN A 4 7.25 -1.60 2.98
N ILE A 5 6.55 -2.29 2.09
CA ILE A 5 5.55 -1.67 1.21
C ILE A 5 4.22 -1.66 1.98
N LEU A 6 3.77 -0.47 2.37
CA LEU A 6 2.49 -0.28 3.05
C LEU A 6 1.32 -0.14 2.06
N GLY A 7 1.63 0.34 0.86
CA GLY A 7 0.70 0.42 -0.26
C GLY A 7 1.42 0.81 -1.55
N SER A 8 0.80 0.47 -2.68
CA SER A 8 1.40 0.68 -4.01
C SER A 8 0.45 1.26 -5.05
N ALA A 9 -0.83 1.43 -4.72
CA ALA A 9 -1.76 2.09 -5.62
C ALA A 9 -1.47 3.59 -5.70
N ALA A 10 -1.81 4.21 -6.83
CA ALA A 10 -1.84 5.67 -6.93
C ALA A 10 -2.92 6.29 -6.02
N GLY A 11 -3.12 7.60 -6.15
CA GLY A 11 -4.20 8.31 -5.46
C GLY A 11 -5.55 7.63 -5.66
N GLY A 12 -6.32 7.50 -4.58
CA GLY A 12 -7.63 6.83 -4.58
C GLY A 12 -7.61 5.35 -4.17
N GLY A 13 -6.48 4.64 -4.30
CA GLY A 13 -6.38 3.22 -3.93
C GLY A 13 -7.07 2.27 -4.92
N LEU A 14 -7.17 1.00 -4.56
CA LEU A 14 -7.91 -0.03 -5.29
C LEU A 14 -8.70 -0.92 -4.29
N PRO A 15 -10.03 -0.79 -4.20
CA PRO A 15 -10.90 0.02 -5.07
C PRO A 15 -10.84 1.52 -4.75
N GLN A 16 -10.79 2.36 -5.78
CA GLN A 16 -11.09 3.78 -5.61
C GLN A 16 -12.60 3.95 -5.35
N TRP A 17 -12.93 4.77 -4.35
CA TRP A 17 -14.28 4.85 -3.79
C TRP A 17 -15.39 5.12 -4.83
N ASN A 18 -15.11 5.96 -5.83
CA ASN A 18 -16.03 6.38 -6.90
C ASN A 18 -15.74 5.73 -8.26
N CYS A 19 -14.91 4.68 -8.32
CA CYS A 19 -14.57 4.01 -9.57
C CYS A 19 -15.30 2.67 -9.71
N ALA A 20 -15.75 2.39 -10.93
CA ALA A 20 -16.45 1.17 -11.33
C ALA A 20 -15.76 0.43 -12.49
N CYS A 21 -14.47 0.68 -12.74
CA CYS A 21 -13.71 -0.10 -13.73
C CYS A 21 -13.58 -1.58 -13.32
N VAL A 22 -13.21 -2.44 -14.27
CA VAL A 22 -13.09 -3.90 -14.04
C VAL A 22 -12.24 -4.25 -12.81
N ASN A 23 -11.15 -3.52 -12.58
CA ASN A 23 -10.28 -3.75 -11.42
C ASN A 23 -10.95 -3.35 -10.11
N CYS A 24 -11.68 -2.23 -10.06
CA CYS A 24 -12.41 -1.83 -8.86
C CYS A 24 -13.57 -2.77 -8.55
N VAL A 25 -14.25 -3.31 -9.57
CA VAL A 25 -15.28 -4.34 -9.38
C VAL A 25 -14.66 -5.63 -8.83
N ALA A 26 -13.52 -6.06 -9.38
CA ALA A 26 -12.79 -7.23 -8.88
C ALA A 26 -12.32 -7.02 -7.42
N ALA A 27 -11.89 -5.81 -7.07
CA ALA A 27 -11.46 -5.46 -5.73
C ALA A 27 -12.61 -5.48 -4.72
N ARG A 28 -13.78 -4.94 -5.10
CA ARG A 28 -15.01 -5.05 -4.30
C ARG A 28 -15.49 -6.50 -4.14
N ALA A 29 -15.14 -7.38 -5.08
CA ALA A 29 -15.37 -8.83 -4.98
C ALA A 29 -14.26 -9.58 -4.22
N GLY A 30 -13.31 -8.87 -3.59
CA GLY A 30 -12.24 -9.46 -2.77
C GLY A 30 -11.12 -10.14 -3.56
N LYS A 31 -11.00 -9.89 -4.87
CA LYS A 31 -10.00 -10.57 -5.72
C LYS A 31 -8.63 -9.90 -5.70
N ILE A 32 -8.61 -8.57 -5.52
CA ILE A 32 -7.41 -7.74 -5.51
C ILE A 32 -7.64 -6.57 -4.56
N GLU A 33 -6.63 -6.16 -3.80
CA GLU A 33 -6.72 -4.97 -2.95
C GLU A 33 -5.38 -4.26 -2.96
N GLN A 34 -5.41 -2.92 -2.99
CA GLN A 34 -4.22 -2.09 -2.83
C GLN A 34 -4.58 -0.79 -2.11
N THR A 35 -3.79 -0.45 -1.10
CA THR A 35 -3.79 0.85 -0.43
C THR A 35 -2.95 1.86 -1.22
N GLN A 36 -3.15 3.15 -0.95
CA GLN A 36 -2.37 4.23 -1.58
C GLN A 36 -0.87 4.09 -1.29
N SER A 37 -0.05 4.61 -2.21
CA SER A 37 1.39 4.52 -2.18
C SER A 37 1.97 4.95 -0.84
N GLY A 38 2.76 4.07 -0.23
CA GLY A 38 3.47 4.37 1.00
C GLY A 38 4.46 3.27 1.32
N ILE A 39 5.62 3.65 1.86
CA ILE A 39 6.66 2.73 2.31
C ILE A 39 7.13 3.11 3.71
N ALA A 40 7.58 2.11 4.46
CA ALA A 40 8.36 2.30 5.68
C ALA A 40 9.77 1.77 5.44
N ILE A 41 10.78 2.58 5.75
CA ILE A 41 12.19 2.18 5.64
C ILE A 41 12.75 2.03 7.05
N SER A 42 13.61 1.05 7.27
CA SER A 42 14.43 0.92 8.48
C SER A 42 15.89 0.63 8.11
N SER A 43 16.83 1.21 8.84
CA SER A 43 18.26 1.01 8.67
C SER A 43 18.95 0.44 9.91
N ASP A 44 18.22 0.26 11.02
CA ASP A 44 18.79 -0.30 12.23
C ASP A 44 19.13 -1.81 12.07
N SER A 45 20.03 -2.28 12.93
CA SER A 45 20.50 -3.66 12.95
C SER A 45 19.72 -4.55 13.92
N ASP A 46 19.03 -3.94 14.89
CA ASP A 46 18.25 -4.62 15.93
C ASP A 46 16.77 -4.63 15.55
N ASP A 47 16.30 -5.78 15.09
CA ASP A 47 14.89 -6.15 14.82
C ASP A 47 14.05 -5.19 13.96
N PHE A 48 14.62 -4.13 13.37
CA PHE A 48 13.86 -3.12 12.63
C PHE A 48 12.81 -2.45 13.51
N GLN A 49 13.21 -1.95 14.69
CA GLN A 49 12.29 -1.30 15.63
C GLN A 49 11.95 0.13 15.22
N ASN A 50 12.88 0.84 14.58
CA ASN A 50 12.67 2.22 14.13
C ASN A 50 12.36 2.26 12.63
N TRP A 51 11.29 2.98 12.28
CA TRP A 51 10.81 3.11 10.90
C TRP A 51 10.62 4.57 10.52
N TRP A 52 11.00 4.90 9.29
CA TRP A 52 10.71 6.16 8.64
C TRP A 52 9.60 5.96 7.61
N LEU A 53 8.49 6.67 7.78
CA LEU A 53 7.34 6.64 6.88
C LEU A 53 7.57 7.59 5.70
N ILE A 54 7.30 7.11 4.48
CA ILE A 54 7.24 7.89 3.26
C ILE A 54 5.87 7.66 2.64
N ASN A 55 5.10 8.73 2.47
CA ASN A 55 3.73 8.75 1.92
C ASN A 55 3.67 9.82 0.83
#